data_AF-A0A510JNE9-F1
#
_entry.id   AF-A0A510JNE9-F1
#
_cell.length_a   1.000
_cell.length_b   1.000
_cell.length_c   1.000
_cell.angle_alpha   90.00
_cell.angle_beta   90.00
_cell.angle_gamma   90.00
#
_symmetry.space_group_name_H-M   'P 1'
#
loop_
_entity.id
_entity.type
_entity.pdbx_description
1 polymer ?
#
loop_
_entity_poly.entity_id
_entity_poly.type
_entity_poly.pdbx_seq_one_letter_code
_entity_poly.pdbx_strand_id
1 'polypeptide(L)' 'MFKECLKNNIVPFILEDKYKMFYYRGLKNYESKKEWLYDTCLMAQDEMKKMFDYFEVKY' A
#
# COMPACT_ATOMS: atom_id res chain seq x y z
N MET A 1 -0.31 14.95 -0.15
CA MET A 1 0.35 13.66 0.11
C MET A 1 0.27 12.74 -1.11
N PHE A 2 -0.89 12.19 -1.50
CA PHE A 2 -0.99 11.27 -2.66
C PHE A 2 -0.49 11.88 -3.98
N LYS A 3 -0.90 13.12 -4.29
CA LYS A 3 -0.38 13.87 -5.45
C LYS A 3 1.14 14.05 -5.41
N GLU A 4 1.71 14.20 -4.21
CA GLU A 4 3.15 14.37 -4.04
C GLU A 4 3.89 13.04 -4.22
N CYS A 5 3.32 11.93 -3.75
CA CYS A 5 3.83 10.59 -4.04
C CYS A 5 3.92 10.36 -5.56
N LEU A 6 2.85 10.64 -6.31
CA LEU A 6 2.82 10.48 -7.76
C LEU A 6 3.83 11.38 -8.48
N LYS A 7 3.99 12.63 -8.07
CA LYS A 7 5.05 13.52 -8.59
C LYS A 7 6.45 12.95 -8.43
N ASN A 8 6.65 12.07 -7.44
CA ASN A 8 7.93 11.43 -7.13
C ASN A 8 7.97 9.95 -7.58
N ASN A 9 7.05 9.51 -8.46
CA ASN A 9 6.94 8.11 -8.94
C ASN A 9 6.77 7.08 -7.82
N ILE A 10 6.07 7.46 -6.75
CA ILE A 10 5.69 6.58 -5.65
C ILE A 10 4.21 6.30 -5.77
N VAL A 11 3.84 5.03 -5.89
CA VAL A 11 2.44 4.60 -5.87
C VAL A 11 1.90 4.74 -4.45
N PRO A 12 0.94 5.65 -4.18
CA PRO A 12 0.30 5.68 -2.87
C PRO A 12 -0.61 4.46 -2.69
N PHE A 13 -1.04 4.19 -1.46
CA PHE A 13 -2.00 3.13 -1.17
C PHE A 13 -2.96 3.54 -0.06
N ILE A 14 -4.11 2.89 -0.02
CA ILE A 14 -5.08 3.01 1.06
C ILE A 14 -5.25 1.63 1.71
N LEU A 15 -5.18 1.58 3.03
CA LEU A 15 -5.49 0.38 3.79
C LEU A 15 -7.00 0.22 3.92
N GLU A 16 -7.57 -0.62 3.05
CA GLU A 16 -8.94 -1.08 3.20
C GLU A 16 -9.09 -1.99 4.42
N ASP A 17 -10.31 -2.08 4.98
CA ASP A 17 -10.59 -2.87 6.19
C ASP A 17 -10.20 -4.35 6.03
N LYS A 18 -10.26 -4.90 4.81
CA LYS A 18 -9.83 -6.27 4.49
C LYS A 18 -8.34 -6.53 4.83
N TYR A 19 -7.51 -5.49 4.84
CA TYR A 19 -6.08 -5.58 5.14
C TYR A 19 -5.72 -5.20 6.58
N LYS A 20 -6.66 -4.63 7.33
CA LYS A 20 -6.41 -4.02 8.65
C LYS A 20 -5.82 -5.01 9.66
N MET A 21 -6.30 -6.25 9.68
CA MET A 21 -5.77 -7.29 10.56
C MET A 21 -4.31 -7.63 10.22
N PHE A 22 -3.96 -7.74 8.94
CA PHE A 22 -2.60 -8.01 8.49
C PHE A 22 -1.66 -6.86 8.79
N TYR A 23 -2.13 -5.63 8.62
CA TYR A 23 -1.38 -4.42 8.94
C TYR A 23 -1.05 -4.34 10.44
N TYR A 24 -2.03 -4.53 11.32
CA TYR A 24 -1.78 -4.55 12.77
C TYR A 24 -0.86 -5.71 13.19
N ARG A 25 -1.01 -6.88 12.56
CA ARG A 25 -0.09 -8.00 12.79
C ARG A 25 1.34 -7.63 12.37
N GLY A 26 1.50 -6.99 11.21
CA GLY A 26 2.78 -6.50 10.71
C GLY A 26 3.43 -5.51 11.67
N LEU A 27 2.68 -4.49 12.11
CA LEU A 27 3.16 -3.50 13.09
C LEU A 27 3.60 -4.15 14.39
N LYS A 28 2.79 -5.06 14.95
CA LYS A 28 3.10 -5.74 16.22
C LYS A 28 4.39 -6.57 16.15
N ASN A 29 4.72 -7.12 14.98
CA ASN A 29 5.86 -8.01 14.79
C ASN A 29 7.01 -7.36 14.02
N TYR A 30 6.97 -6.04 13.80
CA TYR A 30 7.87 -5.34 12.87
C TYR A 30 9.35 -5.62 13.16
N GLU A 31 9.77 -5.59 14.42
CA GLU A 31 11.19 -5.87 14.77
C GLU A 31 11.65 -7.27 14.38
N SER A 32 10.74 -8.25 14.40
CA SER A 32 11.06 -9.66 14.13
C SER A 32 10.75 -10.10 12.70
N LYS A 33 9.77 -9.47 12.04
CA LYS A 33 9.21 -9.85 10.73
C LYS A 33 8.71 -8.62 9.98
N LYS A 34 9.65 -7.81 9.49
CA LYS A 34 9.37 -6.56 8.76
C LYS A 34 8.56 -6.82 7.49
N GLU A 35 8.83 -7.95 6.84
CA GLU A 35 8.23 -8.38 5.58
C GLU A 35 6.70 -8.39 5.65
N TRP A 36 6.13 -8.78 6.79
CA TRP A 36 4.67 -8.82 6.96
C TRP A 36 4.00 -7.46 6.78
N LEU A 37 4.65 -6.39 7.25
CA LEU A 37 4.14 -5.04 7.07
C LEU A 37 4.34 -4.58 5.62
N TYR A 38 5.53 -4.84 5.06
CA TYR A 38 5.84 -4.51 3.67
C TYR A 38 4.88 -5.18 2.69
N ASP A 39 4.68 -6.49 2.81
CA ASP A 39 3.78 -7.26 1.96
C ASP A 39 2.34 -6.71 2.03
N THR A 40 1.89 -6.32 3.23
CA THR A 40 0.56 -5.71 3.40
C THR A 40 0.45 -4.38 2.65
N CYS A 41 1.47 -3.54 2.73
CA CYS A 41 1.52 -2.27 2.00
C CYS A 41 1.61 -2.48 0.48
N LEU A 42 2.41 -3.45 0.02
CA LEU A 42 2.55 -3.80 -1.40
C LEU A 42 1.23 -4.31 -1.99
N MET A 43 0.52 -5.19 -1.28
CA MET A 43 -0.82 -5.64 -1.68
C MET A 43 -1.79 -4.47 -1.82
N ALA A 44 -1.78 -3.52 -0.87
CA ALA A 44 -2.63 -2.34 -0.96
C ALA A 44 -2.22 -1.40 -2.12
N GLN A 45 -0.92 -1.33 -2.46
CA GLN A 45 -0.46 -0.61 -3.64
C GLN A 45 -0.95 -1.26 -4.93
N ASP A 46 -0.94 -2.59 -5.03
CA ASP A 46 -1.42 -3.29 -6.23
C ASP A 46 -2.90 -3.05 -6.49
N GLU A 47 -3.73 -2.96 -5.44
CA GLU A 47 -5.13 -2.54 -5.58
C GLU A 47 -5.24 -1.09 -6.07
N MET A 48 -4.38 -0.18 -5.59
CA MET A 48 -4.34 1.19 -6.07
C MET A 48 -3.91 1.27 -7.54
N LYS A 49 -2.94 0.47 -7.96
CA LYS A 49 -2.50 0.39 -9.37
C LYS A 49 -3.66 0.01 -10.29
N LYS A 50 -4.45 -1.01 -9.91
CA LYS A 50 -5.65 -1.39 -10.68
C LYS A 50 -6.64 -0.23 -10.82
N MET A 51 -6.81 0.55 -9.75
CA MET A 51 -7.67 1.74 -9.77
C MET A 51 -7.11 2.82 -10.69
N PHE A 52 -5.80 3.06 -10.65
CA PHE A 52 -5.14 4.01 -11.56
C PHE A 52 -5.20 3.55 -13.02
N ASP A 53 -4.98 2.26 -13.29
CA ASP A 53 -5.11 1.69 -14.63
C ASP A 53 -6.54 1.87 -15.15
N TYR A 54 -7.56 1.65 -14.30
CA TYR A 54 -8.97 1.87 -14.66
C TYR A 54 -9.29 3.33 -15.02
N PHE A 55 -8.65 4.30 -14.34
CA PHE A 55 -8.83 5.73 -14.60
C PHE A 55 -7.77 6.33 -15.53
N GLU A 56 -6.91 5.51 -16.14
CA GLU A 56 -5.82 5.93 -17.03
C GLU A 56 -4.86 6.96 -16.38
N VAL A 57 -4.63 6.84 -15.07
CA VAL A 57 -3.70 7.69 -14.32
C VAL A 57 -2.30 7.09 -14.38
N LYS A 58 -1.31 7.88 -14.81
CA LYS A 58 0.10 7.47 -14.80
C LYS A 58 0.68 7.54 -13.39
N TYR A 59 1.43 6.50 -12.99
CA TYR A 59 2.09 6.37 -11.69
C TYR A 59 3.50 5.78 -11.80
#